data_AF-A0A7C3I8Z6-F1
#
_entry.id   AF-A0A7C3I8Z6-F1
#
_cell.length_a   1.000
_cell.length_b   1.000
_cell.length_c   1.000
_cell.angle_alpha   90.00
_cell.angle_beta   90.00
_cell.angle_gamma   90.00
#
_symmetry.space_group_name_H-M   'P 1'
#
loop_
_entity.id
_entity.type
_entity.pdbx_description
1 polymer ?
#
loop_
_entity_poly.entity_id
_entity_poly.type
_entity_poly.pdbx_seq_one_letter_code
_entity_poly.pdbx_strand_id
1 'polypeptide(L)' 'MKKWRCTICGYIHEGEQPPDTCPICGAKKEKFELVAE' A
#
# COMPACT_ATOMS: atom_id res chain seq x y z
N MET A 1 -7.85 -5.58 10.86
CA MET A 1 -7.94 -4.88 9.56
C MET A 1 -6.51 -4.72 9.06
N LYS A 2 -6.20 -5.19 7.84
CA LYS A 2 -4.82 -5.12 7.32
C LYS A 2 -4.53 -3.71 6.82
N LYS A 3 -3.29 -3.25 7.03
CA LYS A 3 -2.79 -1.97 6.52
C LYS A 3 -1.66 -2.23 5.56
N TRP A 4 -1.62 -1.52 4.45
CA TRP A 4 -0.61 -1.67 3.42
C TRP A 4 0.08 -0.33 3.21
N ARG A 5 1.41 -0.30 3.36
CA ARG A 5 2.21 0.91 3.17
C ARG A 5 2.90 0.88 1.81
N CYS A 6 2.75 1.95 1.04
CA CYS A 6 3.54 2.16 -0.16
C CYS A 6 4.99 2.44 0.24
N THR A 7 5.92 1.60 -0.20
CA THR A 7 7.37 1.72 0.02
C THR A 7 7.99 2.92 -0.69
N ILE A 8 7.28 3.52 -1.66
CA ILE A 8 7.78 4.65 -2.46
C ILE A 8 7.43 6.00 -1.83
N CYS A 9 6.16 6.22 -1.49
CA CYS A 9 5.70 7.52 -0.99
C CYS A 9 5.16 7.48 0.45
N GLY A 10 5.04 6.31 1.07
CA GLY A 10 4.53 6.16 2.43
C GLY A 10 3.01 6.12 2.59
N TYR A 11 2.22 6.22 1.51
CA TYR A 11 0.75 6.12 1.55
C TYR A 11 0.29 4.83 2.24
N ILE A 12 -0.72 4.93 3.12
CA ILE A 12 -1.33 3.79 3.83
C ILE A 12 -2.70 3.50 3.23
N HIS A 13 -2.90 2.26 2.80
CA HIS A 13 -4.20 1.73 2.41
C HIS A 13 -4.72 0.76 3.48
N GLU A 14 -5.96 0.93 3.91
CA GLU A 14 -6.64 0.04 4.85
C GLU A 14 -7.56 -0.90 4.07
N GLY A 15 -7.29 -2.21 4.15
CA GLY A 15 -8.00 -3.20 3.35
C GLY A 15 -7.31 -4.57 3.38
N GLU A 16 -8.04 -5.61 2.98
CA GLU A 16 -7.51 -6.98 2.96
C GLU A 16 -6.32 -7.15 2.01
N GLN A 17 -6.24 -6.31 0.96
CA GLN A 17 -5.23 -6.34 -0.10
C GLN A 17 -4.80 -4.90 -0.45
N PRO A 18 -3.58 -4.68 -0.98
CA PRO A 18 -3.15 -3.37 -1.45
C PRO A 18 -3.84 -3.03 -2.79
N PRO A 19 -3.98 -1.74 -3.14
CA PRO A 19 -4.52 -1.34 -4.43
C PRO A 19 -3.56 -1.71 -5.56
N ASP A 20 -4.07 -1.99 -6.77
CA ASP A 20 -3.22 -2.31 -7.95
C ASP A 20 -2.23 -1.19 -8.28
N THR A 21 -2.62 0.07 -8.05
CA THR A 21 -1.80 1.26 -8.24
C THR A 21 -1.96 2.23 -7.08
N CYS A 22 -0.84 2.78 -6.60
CA CYS A 22 -0.83 3.80 -5.56
C CYS A 22 -1.49 5.08 -6.06
N PRO A 23 -2.53 5.61 -5.38
CA PRO A 23 -3.23 6.81 -5.83
C PRO A 23 -2.40 8.09 -5.67
N ILE A 24 -1.28 8.04 -4.94
CA ILE A 24 -0.44 9.20 -4.67
C ILE A 24 0.73 9.30 -5.65
N CYS A 25 1.43 8.19 -5.93
CA CYS A 25 2.65 8.20 -6.75
C CYS A 25 2.59 7.32 -8.01
N GLY A 26 1.52 6.57 -8.22
CA GLY A 26 1.38 5.68 -9.38
C GLY A 26 2.18 4.36 -9.29
N ALA A 27 2.83 4.06 -8.16
CA ALA A 27 3.55 2.80 -7.98
C ALA A 27 2.60 1.59 -8.00
N LYS A 28 3.02 0.47 -8.61
CA LYS A 28 2.23 -0.78 -8.64
C LYS A 28 2.10 -1.43 -7.27
N LYS A 29 1.12 -2.33 -7.10
CA LYS A 29 0.87 -3.07 -5.85
C LYS A 29 2.07 -3.81 -5.25
N GLU A 30 3.01 -4.23 -6.10
CA GLU A 30 4.27 -4.87 -5.69
C GLU A 30 5.14 -3.96 -4.81
N LYS A 31 4.87 -2.65 -4.83
CA LYS A 31 5.54 -1.65 -3.99
C LYS A 31 4.80 -1.39 -2.68
N PHE A 32 3.80 -2.19 -2.32
CA PHE A 32 3.16 -2.14 -1.02
C PHE A 32 3.65 -3.26 -0.11
N GLU A 33 3.94 -2.91 1.14
CA GLU A 33 4.25 -3.85 2.21
C GLU A 33 3.10 -3.94 3.22
N LEU A 34 2.84 -5.14 3.75
CA LEU A 34 1.87 -5.31 4.82
C LEU A 34 2.44 -4.73 6.11
N VAL A 35 1.72 -3.77 6.68
CA VAL A 35 1.99 -3.27 8.03
C VAL A 35 1.34 -4.25 8.99
N ALA A 36 2.15 -5.18 9.50
CA ALA A 36 1.79 -5.98 10.66
C ALA A 36 1.94 -5.10 11.91
N GLU A 37 0.82 -4.87 12.61
CA GLU A 37 0.84 -4.44 14.02
C GLU A 37 1.16 -5.65 14.91
#